data_AF-A0A6I2R7Z8-F1
#
_entry.id   AF-A0A6I2R7Z8-F1
#
_cell.length_a   1.000
_cell.length_b   1.000
_cell.length_c   1.000
_cell.angle_alpha   90.00
_cell.angle_beta   90.00
_cell.angle_gamma   90.00
#
_symmetry.space_group_name_H-M   'P 1'
#
loop_
_entity.id
_entity.type
_entity.pdbx_description
1 polymer ?
#
loop_
_entity_poly.entity_id
_entity_poly.type
_entity_poly.pdbx_seq_one_letter_code
_entity_poly.pdbx_strand_id
1 'polypeptide(L)'
;MALFHLSVTQTKRSAGQSAIASAAYRAGERLYSEYYGEYSDYTRKGGVICSDILLPSHAPKEYADRQTLWNAVEKAERGKTAQLAYSFDIALQNEFSLEENIALARQFLLEQFVSRGMVVDFAVHQPDREDGGIPNPHFHVLCPIRPIEQNGKWGCKQHRVYELDEDGNRIRDADGNFVFNAVPTTDWGSPETLEYWRQTWAELCNAKFAEKGLDVSIDHRSYERQGVELLPTVHEGATVRAMEKKGIRTEKGEFNRWIKATNAVIRDIKKKIALLFDWIAEAKVELAKPQAPDLVSLLNAYYTQRRAGAYSQKGKISNLKEMNETFNYLRRNGIYSLEDLESRVSEHSAATESLKKTLDEQTARMKAIKRLYDSSAAFQNLKPVYDGLQKIKLEKPRAKYKAEHEAELIQFYAARRKLTGEFPDGKVDMKKLSDEYDELEQAHNTTYGEFKTVRDDLHRLWKVKSCVDTAARFNERTEEQKLQNRPQTRQKKEELSR
;
A
#
# COMPACT_ATOMS: atom_id res chain seq x y z
N MET A 1 23.15 17.03 0.00
CA MET A 1 23.12 15.62 -0.41
C MET A 1 24.51 15.13 -0.15
N ALA A 2 24.65 14.39 0.94
CA ALA A 2 25.89 13.76 1.31
C ALA A 2 26.33 12.83 0.17
N LEU A 3 27.61 12.85 -0.16
CA LEU A 3 28.16 12.09 -1.28
C LEU A 3 29.42 11.38 -0.83
N PHE A 4 29.50 10.09 -1.16
CA PHE A 4 30.72 9.32 -0.99
C PHE A 4 31.62 9.49 -2.21
N HIS A 5 32.82 10.03 -2.00
CA HIS A 5 33.92 9.93 -2.95
C HIS A 5 35.22 9.70 -2.20
N LEU A 6 35.92 8.64 -2.57
CA LEU A 6 37.29 8.37 -2.19
C LEU A 6 37.91 7.71 -3.42
N SER A 7 38.92 8.31 -4.03
CA SER A 7 39.66 7.71 -5.12
C SER A 7 41.14 7.71 -4.81
N VAL A 8 41.86 6.72 -5.34
CA VAL A 8 43.31 6.63 -5.21
C VAL A 8 43.92 6.44 -6.60
N THR A 9 44.99 7.18 -6.83
CA THR A 9 45.85 7.04 -8.00
C THR A 9 47.31 7.04 -7.54
N GLN A 10 48.25 6.94 -8.47
CA GLN A 10 49.68 6.99 -8.18
C GLN A 10 50.33 8.09 -9.00
N THR A 11 51.20 8.86 -8.37
CA THR A 11 52.10 9.80 -9.05
C THR A 11 53.26 9.02 -9.64
N LYS A 12 53.41 9.02 -10.96
CA LYS A 12 54.44 8.22 -11.68
C LYS A 12 55.27 9.06 -12.64
N ARG A 13 56.59 8.85 -12.62
CA ARG A 13 57.51 9.47 -13.59
C ARG A 13 57.19 9.09 -15.03
N SER A 14 56.77 7.84 -15.28
CA SER A 14 56.41 7.36 -16.62
C SER A 14 55.20 8.09 -17.22
N ALA A 15 54.38 8.74 -16.40
CA ALA A 15 53.26 9.58 -16.83
C ALA A 15 53.65 11.06 -16.92
N GLY A 16 54.94 11.39 -16.82
CA GLY A 16 55.44 12.78 -16.81
C GLY A 16 55.13 13.52 -15.50
N GLN A 17 54.78 12.83 -14.43
CA GLN A 17 54.41 13.46 -13.17
C GLN A 17 55.62 13.58 -12.23
N SER A 18 55.64 14.69 -11.49
CA SER A 18 56.63 15.01 -10.44
C SER A 18 55.95 15.00 -9.07
N ALA A 19 56.63 14.46 -8.04
CA ALA A 19 56.12 14.49 -6.67
C ALA A 19 56.10 15.92 -6.12
N ILE A 20 57.16 16.70 -6.41
CA ILE A 20 57.26 18.11 -6.04
C ILE A 20 56.15 18.94 -6.68
N ALA A 21 55.93 18.79 -8.00
CA ALA A 21 54.87 19.52 -8.68
C ALA A 21 53.48 19.14 -8.16
N SER A 22 53.28 17.84 -7.85
CA SER A 22 52.04 17.33 -7.27
C SER A 22 51.75 17.92 -5.89
N ALA A 23 52.77 18.01 -5.03
CA ALA A 23 52.67 18.59 -3.70
C ALA A 23 52.42 20.10 -3.75
N ALA A 24 53.17 20.82 -4.58
CA ALA A 24 53.02 22.26 -4.81
C ALA A 24 51.60 22.62 -5.27
N TYR A 25 51.07 21.87 -6.24
CA TYR A 25 49.72 22.06 -6.76
C TYR A 25 48.64 21.88 -5.70
N ARG A 26 48.79 20.89 -4.81
CA ARG A 26 47.79 20.61 -3.75
C ARG A 26 47.91 21.61 -2.62
N ALA A 27 49.11 21.99 -2.20
CA ALA A 27 49.31 22.93 -1.12
C ALA A 27 49.11 24.40 -1.54
N GLY A 28 49.09 24.70 -2.84
CA GLY A 28 49.07 26.10 -3.32
C GLY A 28 50.40 26.80 -3.04
N GLU A 29 51.51 26.06 -3.12
CA GLU A 29 52.84 26.54 -2.75
C GLU A 29 53.77 26.66 -3.97
N ARG A 30 54.91 27.31 -3.76
CA ARG A 30 56.02 27.33 -4.72
C ARG A 30 57.15 26.44 -4.20
N LEU A 31 57.39 25.31 -4.86
CA LEU A 31 58.40 24.33 -4.46
C LEU A 31 59.45 24.13 -5.57
N TYR A 32 60.71 23.96 -5.19
CA TYR A 32 61.82 23.64 -6.07
C TYR A 32 62.04 22.13 -6.15
N SER A 33 62.20 21.60 -7.36
CA SER A 33 62.59 20.21 -7.59
C SER A 33 64.08 20.11 -7.89
N GLU A 34 64.83 19.42 -7.05
CA GLU A 34 66.26 19.12 -7.28
C GLU A 34 66.46 18.17 -8.46
N TYR A 35 65.51 17.24 -8.67
CA TYR A 35 65.59 16.25 -9.75
C TYR A 35 65.39 16.88 -11.13
N TYR A 36 64.41 17.79 -11.26
CA TYR A 36 64.08 18.45 -12.53
C TYR A 36 64.76 19.80 -12.71
N GLY A 37 65.32 20.38 -11.64
CA GLY A 37 66.03 21.66 -11.68
C GLY A 37 65.12 22.90 -11.83
N GLU A 38 63.82 22.76 -11.56
CA GLU A 38 62.82 23.81 -11.82
C GLU A 38 61.88 24.05 -10.64
N TYR A 39 61.23 25.22 -10.64
CA TYR A 39 60.19 25.57 -9.67
C TYR A 39 58.80 25.21 -10.21
N SER A 40 57.99 24.59 -9.36
CA SER A 40 56.53 24.49 -9.54
C SER A 40 55.88 25.56 -8.68
N ASP A 41 55.29 26.60 -9.29
CA ASP A 41 54.66 27.73 -8.59
C ASP A 41 53.14 27.71 -8.74
N TYR A 42 52.45 27.35 -7.66
CA TYR A 42 50.99 27.35 -7.58
C TYR A 42 50.45 28.32 -6.52
N THR A 43 51.24 29.33 -6.14
CA THR A 43 50.85 30.36 -5.15
C THR A 43 49.60 31.16 -5.54
N ARG A 44 49.26 31.18 -6.82
CA ARG A 44 48.06 31.84 -7.37
C ARG A 44 46.82 30.95 -7.37
N LYS A 45 46.92 29.70 -6.89
CA LYS A 45 45.80 28.76 -6.87
C LYS A 45 44.83 29.15 -5.75
N GLY A 46 43.59 29.45 -6.12
CA GLY A 46 42.50 29.69 -5.17
C GLY A 46 41.91 28.38 -4.61
N GLY A 47 41.15 28.51 -3.53
CA GLY A 47 40.36 27.41 -2.95
C GLY A 47 41.15 26.44 -2.06
N VAL A 48 42.43 26.69 -1.77
CA VAL A 48 43.17 25.93 -0.76
C VAL A 48 42.87 26.53 0.61
N ILE A 49 42.25 25.75 1.49
CA ILE A 49 41.84 26.17 2.84
C ILE A 49 42.99 25.99 3.83
N CYS A 50 43.60 24.81 3.84
CA CYS A 50 44.74 24.51 4.67
C CYS A 50 45.54 23.35 4.07
N SER A 51 46.82 23.26 4.45
CA SER A 51 47.72 22.15 4.12
C SER A 51 48.57 21.82 5.33
N ASP A 52 48.94 20.54 5.49
CA ASP A 52 49.77 20.10 6.60
C ASP A 52 50.43 18.73 6.30
N ILE A 53 51.50 18.41 7.02
CA ILE A 53 52.18 17.11 6.92
C ILE A 53 52.10 16.39 8.26
N LEU A 54 51.51 15.19 8.25
CA LEU A 54 51.44 14.30 9.40
C LEU A 54 52.54 13.23 9.28
N LEU A 55 53.36 13.15 10.32
CA LEU A 55 54.50 12.23 10.38
C LEU A 55 54.24 11.11 11.39
N PRO A 56 54.60 9.85 11.07
CA PRO A 56 54.71 8.82 12.09
C PRO A 56 55.89 9.14 13.02
N SER A 57 55.84 8.64 14.25
CA SER A 57 56.80 9.01 15.31
C SER A 57 58.27 8.74 14.99
N HIS A 58 58.56 7.79 14.10
CA HIS A 58 59.90 7.40 13.67
C HIS A 58 60.37 8.11 12.39
N ALA A 59 59.54 8.93 11.75
CA ALA A 59 59.96 9.70 10.58
C ALA A 59 60.88 10.87 10.99
N PRO A 60 61.89 11.21 10.17
CA PRO A 60 62.70 12.40 10.38
C PRO A 60 61.85 13.67 10.49
N LYS A 61 62.08 14.48 11.54
CA LYS A 61 61.30 15.72 11.78
C LYS A 61 61.42 16.75 10.66
N GLU A 62 62.53 16.73 9.93
CA GLU A 62 62.75 17.58 8.74
C GLU A 62 61.75 17.32 7.61
N TYR A 63 61.11 16.14 7.57
CA TYR A 63 60.07 15.83 6.59
C TYR A 63 58.74 16.53 6.88
N ALA A 64 58.64 17.32 7.96
CA ALA A 64 57.54 18.26 8.16
C ALA A 64 57.64 19.45 7.17
N ASP A 65 58.81 19.69 6.58
CA ASP A 65 58.96 20.60 5.46
C ASP A 65 58.66 19.88 4.14
N ARG A 66 57.69 20.42 3.39
CA ARG A 66 57.16 19.80 2.16
C ARG A 66 58.20 19.69 1.07
N GLN A 67 59.01 20.73 0.85
CA GLN A 67 60.06 20.70 -0.16
C GLN A 67 61.12 19.64 0.16
N THR A 68 61.50 19.53 1.44
CA THR A 68 62.48 18.56 1.95
C THR A 68 61.96 17.14 1.80
N LEU A 69 60.73 16.85 2.25
CA LEU A 69 60.10 15.54 2.11
C LEU A 69 60.09 15.07 0.65
N TRP A 70 59.53 15.87 -0.25
CA TRP A 70 59.30 15.41 -1.62
C TRP A 70 60.58 15.34 -2.45
N ASN A 71 61.61 16.15 -2.16
CA ASN A 71 62.92 15.96 -2.78
C ASN A 71 63.61 14.69 -2.23
N ALA A 72 63.44 14.36 -0.95
CA ALA A 72 63.93 13.10 -0.40
C ALA A 72 63.27 11.88 -1.05
N VAL A 73 61.95 11.93 -1.33
CA VAL A 73 61.23 10.89 -2.09
C VAL A 73 61.77 10.76 -3.51
N GLU A 74 61.92 11.88 -4.24
CA GLU A 74 62.48 11.87 -5.60
C GLU A 74 63.89 11.26 -5.62
N LYS A 75 64.72 11.57 -4.62
CA LYS A 75 66.08 11.02 -4.48
C LYS A 75 66.09 9.53 -4.14
N ALA A 76 65.15 9.05 -3.33
CA ALA A 76 65.04 7.64 -2.95
C ALA A 76 64.59 6.75 -4.12
N GLU A 77 63.86 7.31 -5.08
CA GLU A 77 63.34 6.59 -6.23
C GLU A 77 64.32 6.56 -7.40
N ARG A 78 64.69 5.33 -7.81
CA ARG A 78 65.60 5.09 -8.93
C ARG A 78 64.81 4.69 -10.17
N GLY A 79 65.11 5.31 -11.30
CA GLY A 79 64.59 4.92 -12.62
C GLY A 79 63.46 5.80 -13.16
N LYS A 80 63.31 5.75 -14.48
CA LYS A 80 62.37 6.58 -15.27
C LYS A 80 60.89 6.18 -15.12
N THR A 81 60.62 4.96 -14.63
CA THR A 81 59.26 4.43 -14.42
C THR A 81 58.86 4.38 -12.94
N ALA A 82 59.60 5.06 -12.07
CA ALA A 82 59.34 5.04 -10.65
C ALA A 82 57.93 5.57 -10.31
N GLN A 83 57.24 4.84 -9.43
CA GLN A 83 56.04 5.31 -8.75
C GLN A 83 56.48 6.05 -7.48
N LEU A 84 56.03 7.29 -7.30
CA LEU A 84 56.57 8.18 -6.26
C LEU A 84 55.67 8.21 -5.02
N ALA A 85 54.36 8.39 -5.25
CA ALA A 85 53.39 8.58 -4.18
C ALA A 85 52.04 7.94 -4.53
N TYR A 86 51.29 7.53 -3.52
CA TYR A 86 49.85 7.36 -3.61
C TYR A 86 49.19 8.75 -3.51
N SER A 87 48.21 9.03 -4.37
CA SER A 87 47.44 10.26 -4.39
C SER A 87 45.97 9.94 -4.18
N PHE A 88 45.42 10.37 -3.05
CA PHE A 88 44.01 10.24 -2.73
C PHE A 88 43.26 11.56 -2.97
N ASP A 89 42.01 11.43 -3.37
CA ASP A 89 41.04 12.51 -3.46
C ASP A 89 39.75 12.07 -2.77
N ILE A 90 39.36 12.80 -1.73
CA ILE A 90 38.32 12.38 -0.80
C ILE A 90 37.33 13.53 -0.57
N ALA A 91 36.04 13.28 -0.81
CA ALA A 91 35.01 14.29 -0.61
C ALA A 91 34.72 14.53 0.88
N LEU A 92 34.54 15.81 1.21
CA LEU A 92 34.04 16.29 2.50
C LEU A 92 32.52 16.51 2.41
N GLN A 93 31.87 16.61 3.56
CA GLN A 93 30.41 16.66 3.63
C GLN A 93 29.93 18.11 3.79
N ASN A 94 29.01 18.55 2.93
CA ASN A 94 28.45 19.91 2.96
C ASN A 94 27.58 20.15 4.19
N GLU A 95 27.14 19.07 4.82
CA GLU A 95 26.32 19.04 6.03
C GLU A 95 27.14 19.33 7.31
N PHE A 96 28.47 19.37 7.21
CA PHE A 96 29.39 19.72 8.32
C PHE A 96 29.99 21.10 8.13
N SER A 97 30.39 21.75 9.22
CA SER A 97 31.24 22.94 9.13
C SER A 97 32.61 22.57 8.54
N LEU A 98 33.33 23.56 8.02
CA LEU A 98 34.67 23.34 7.49
C LEU A 98 35.64 22.84 8.57
N GLU A 99 35.49 23.35 9.80
CA GLU A 99 36.28 22.93 10.96
C GLU A 99 36.00 21.46 11.33
N GLU A 100 34.73 21.05 11.36
CA GLU A 100 34.33 19.66 11.60
C GLU A 100 34.90 18.73 10.52
N ASN A 101 34.81 19.14 9.26
CA ASN A 101 35.37 18.40 8.13
C ASN A 101 36.90 18.24 8.24
N ILE A 102 37.63 19.31 8.58
CA ILE A 102 39.08 19.28 8.77
C ILE A 102 39.45 18.36 9.94
N ALA A 103 38.73 18.46 11.06
CA ALA A 103 38.97 17.62 12.23
C ALA A 103 38.75 16.12 11.90
N LEU A 104 37.65 15.80 11.21
CA LEU A 104 37.35 14.42 10.82
C LEU A 104 38.36 13.87 9.80
N ALA A 105 38.78 14.68 8.84
CA ALA A 105 39.84 14.31 7.89
C ALA A 105 41.17 14.04 8.61
N ARG A 106 41.57 14.90 9.54
CA ARG A 106 42.79 14.69 10.36
C ARG A 106 42.68 13.42 11.20
N GLN A 107 41.55 13.17 11.85
CA GLN A 107 41.31 11.94 12.60
C GLN A 107 41.50 10.71 11.72
N PHE A 108 40.82 10.67 10.56
CA PHE A 108 40.92 9.58 9.61
C PHE A 108 42.37 9.33 9.16
N LEU A 109 43.11 10.39 8.82
CA LEU A 109 44.50 10.29 8.38
C LEU A 109 45.42 9.79 9.51
N LEU A 110 45.26 10.28 10.74
CA LEU A 110 46.05 9.83 11.88
C LEU A 110 45.80 8.35 12.21
N GLU A 111 44.52 7.95 12.28
CA GLU A 111 44.12 6.61 12.67
C GLU A 111 44.35 5.56 11.59
N GLN A 112 44.24 5.92 10.30
CA GLN A 112 44.24 4.95 9.20
C GLN A 112 45.49 4.96 8.34
N PHE A 113 46.25 6.07 8.33
CA PHE A 113 47.47 6.20 7.52
C PHE A 113 48.70 6.30 8.40
N VAL A 114 48.74 7.28 9.31
CA VAL A 114 49.93 7.53 10.15
C VAL A 114 50.18 6.37 11.12
N SER A 115 49.12 5.78 11.69
CA SER A 115 49.20 4.58 12.52
C SER A 115 49.84 3.38 11.80
N ARG A 116 49.73 3.32 10.47
CA ARG A 116 50.36 2.30 9.59
C ARG A 116 51.78 2.65 9.19
N GLY A 117 52.35 3.73 9.73
CA GLY A 117 53.69 4.22 9.42
C GLY A 117 53.78 5.06 8.14
N MET A 118 52.65 5.54 7.60
CA MET A 118 52.66 6.40 6.42
C MET A 118 52.99 7.85 6.80
N VAL A 119 53.82 8.51 5.99
CA VAL A 119 53.88 9.98 5.94
C VAL A 119 52.73 10.49 5.08
N VAL A 120 52.04 11.51 5.56
CA VAL A 120 50.82 12.03 4.94
C VAL A 120 50.96 13.52 4.70
N ASP A 121 51.06 13.95 3.45
CA ASP A 121 50.93 15.37 3.07
C ASP A 121 49.51 15.61 2.56
N PHE A 122 48.71 16.39 3.27
CA PHE A 122 47.32 16.63 2.90
C PHE A 122 46.99 18.11 2.74
N ALA A 123 46.01 18.40 1.90
CA ALA A 123 45.48 19.73 1.69
C ALA A 123 43.96 19.69 1.52
N VAL A 124 43.26 20.59 2.21
CA VAL A 124 41.79 20.72 2.14
C VAL A 124 41.46 21.82 1.14
N HIS A 125 40.63 21.48 0.16
CA HIS A 125 40.21 22.36 -0.92
C HIS A 125 38.71 22.63 -0.84
N GLN A 126 38.35 23.88 -1.04
CA GLN A 126 36.98 24.32 -1.24
C GLN A 126 36.97 25.21 -2.48
N PRO A 127 36.82 24.62 -3.67
CA PRO A 127 36.78 25.39 -4.91
C PRO A 127 35.58 26.34 -4.91
N ASP A 128 35.72 27.49 -5.59
CA ASP A 128 34.63 28.45 -5.76
C ASP A 128 33.39 27.75 -6.33
N ARG A 129 32.26 27.94 -5.66
CA ARG A 129 30.97 27.43 -6.13
C ARG A 129 30.49 28.30 -7.29
N GLU A 130 29.93 27.67 -8.31
CA GLU A 130 29.16 28.38 -9.34
C GLU A 130 27.85 28.91 -8.74
N ASP A 131 27.24 29.92 -9.34
CA ASP A 131 25.89 30.37 -8.95
C ASP A 131 24.90 29.21 -9.10
N GLY A 132 24.33 28.76 -7.98
CA GLY A 132 23.44 27.60 -7.91
C GLY A 132 24.15 26.23 -7.91
N GLY A 133 25.49 26.19 -7.95
CA GLY A 133 26.29 24.97 -7.83
C GLY A 133 26.36 24.46 -6.38
N ILE A 134 26.36 23.13 -6.21
CA ILE A 134 26.60 22.51 -4.91
C ILE A 134 28.10 22.61 -4.61
N PRO A 135 28.52 23.17 -3.46
CA PRO A 135 29.93 23.19 -3.08
C PRO A 135 30.49 21.76 -3.04
N ASN A 136 31.73 21.59 -3.47
CA ASN A 136 32.41 20.29 -3.47
C ASN A 136 33.71 20.38 -2.66
N PRO A 137 33.62 20.57 -1.33
CA PRO A 137 34.80 20.52 -0.49
C PRO A 137 35.38 19.11 -0.54
N HIS A 138 36.69 19.01 -0.66
CA HIS A 138 37.42 17.75 -0.72
C HIS A 138 38.80 17.95 -0.12
N PHE A 139 39.49 16.86 0.19
CA PHE A 139 40.87 16.91 0.60
C PHE A 139 41.70 15.94 -0.22
N HIS A 140 42.88 16.42 -0.62
CA HIS A 140 43.88 15.62 -1.26
C HIS A 140 44.86 15.08 -0.24
N VAL A 141 45.34 13.87 -0.48
CA VAL A 141 46.33 13.22 0.36
C VAL A 141 47.43 12.66 -0.54
N LEU A 142 48.68 13.00 -0.28
CA LEU A 142 49.83 12.50 -0.99
C LEU A 142 50.73 11.75 0.00
N CYS A 143 50.92 10.46 -0.23
CA CYS A 143 51.70 9.60 0.65
C CYS A 143 52.86 8.96 -0.13
N PRO A 144 54.11 9.05 0.34
CA PRO A 144 55.23 8.33 -0.28
C PRO A 144 54.93 6.81 -0.39
N ILE A 145 55.29 6.18 -1.50
CA ILE A 145 55.07 4.73 -1.67
C ILE A 145 56.05 3.92 -0.83
N ARG A 146 57.26 4.45 -0.60
CA ARG A 146 58.23 3.80 0.29
C ARG A 146 57.84 4.02 1.75
N PRO A 147 57.88 2.98 2.58
CA PRO A 147 57.80 3.17 4.02
C PRO A 147 59.08 3.83 4.54
N ILE A 148 58.96 4.49 5.69
CA ILE A 148 60.12 4.88 6.50
C ILE A 148 60.33 3.78 7.54
N GLU A 149 61.56 3.30 7.66
CA GLU A 149 61.93 2.31 8.66
C GLU A 149 62.09 2.97 10.04
N GLN A 150 62.14 2.17 11.10
CA GLN A 150 62.32 2.67 12.48
C GLN A 150 63.61 3.47 12.69
N ASN A 151 64.59 3.31 11.80
CA ASN A 151 65.84 4.07 11.80
C ASN A 151 65.75 5.42 11.05
N GLY A 152 64.56 5.80 10.57
CA GLY A 152 64.29 7.04 9.84
C GLY A 152 64.69 7.01 8.35
N LYS A 153 65.17 5.88 7.80
CA LYS A 153 65.55 5.75 6.39
C LYS A 153 64.40 5.21 5.53
N TRP A 154 64.44 5.51 4.25
CA TRP A 154 63.51 4.95 3.26
C TRP A 154 63.71 3.44 3.09
N GLY A 155 62.65 2.67 3.35
CA GLY A 155 62.62 1.24 3.16
C GLY A 155 62.45 0.80 1.70
N CYS A 156 62.52 -0.51 1.48
CA CYS A 156 62.17 -1.10 0.19
C CYS A 156 60.65 -1.18 0.02
N LYS A 157 60.15 -1.00 -1.21
CA LYS A 157 58.71 -1.15 -1.53
C LYS A 157 58.23 -2.60 -1.54
N GLN A 158 59.15 -3.50 -1.85
CA GLN A 158 58.90 -4.92 -2.04
C GLN A 158 60.17 -5.70 -1.74
N HIS A 159 60.01 -6.96 -1.38
CA HIS A 159 61.09 -7.91 -1.15
C HIS A 159 60.83 -9.18 -1.96
N ARG A 160 61.88 -9.99 -2.18
CA ARG A 160 61.77 -11.23 -2.94
C ARG A 160 61.38 -12.38 -2.01
N VAL A 161 60.34 -13.11 -2.38
CA VAL A 161 59.95 -14.38 -1.75
C VAL A 161 60.13 -15.48 -2.79
N TYR A 162 61.06 -16.40 -2.55
CA TYR A 162 61.36 -17.48 -3.48
C TYR A 162 60.28 -18.56 -3.43
N GLU A 163 59.94 -19.14 -4.59
CA GLU A 163 59.05 -20.30 -4.65
C GLU A 163 59.80 -21.56 -4.21
N LEU A 164 59.13 -22.37 -3.41
CA LEU A 164 59.69 -23.59 -2.82
C LEU A 164 58.93 -24.81 -3.34
N ASP A 165 59.65 -25.91 -3.58
CA ASP A 165 59.05 -27.21 -3.87
C ASP A 165 58.52 -27.91 -2.60
N GLU A 166 57.98 -29.12 -2.75
CA GLU A 166 57.41 -29.92 -1.65
C GLU A 166 58.43 -30.22 -0.53
N ASP A 167 59.72 -30.22 -0.86
CA ASP A 167 60.83 -30.46 0.06
C ASP A 167 61.42 -29.17 0.66
N GLY A 168 60.88 -28.01 0.29
CA GLY A 168 61.32 -26.70 0.77
C GLY A 168 62.56 -26.12 0.05
N ASN A 169 62.97 -26.72 -1.09
CA ASN A 169 64.07 -26.19 -1.90
C ASN A 169 63.58 -25.13 -2.88
N ARG A 170 64.43 -24.15 -3.21
CA ARG A 170 64.08 -23.09 -4.15
C ARG A 170 63.94 -23.62 -5.56
N ILE A 171 62.81 -23.30 -6.20
CA ILE A 171 62.52 -23.67 -7.58
C ILE A 171 63.33 -22.81 -8.54
N ARG A 172 63.83 -23.42 -9.61
CA ARG A 172 64.49 -22.73 -10.73
C ARG A 172 63.61 -22.76 -11.97
N ASP A 173 63.66 -21.69 -12.77
CA ASP A 173 63.04 -21.62 -14.09
C ASP A 173 63.86 -22.39 -15.14
N ALA A 174 63.37 -22.40 -16.39
CA ALA A 174 64.02 -23.08 -17.52
C ALA A 174 65.42 -22.53 -17.83
N ASP A 175 65.71 -21.28 -17.46
CA ASP A 175 67.01 -20.62 -17.64
C ASP A 175 67.94 -20.85 -16.43
N GLY A 176 67.49 -21.60 -15.43
CA GLY A 176 68.24 -21.92 -14.21
C GLY A 176 68.22 -20.81 -13.16
N ASN A 177 67.43 -19.76 -13.31
CA ASN A 177 67.29 -18.70 -12.31
C ASN A 177 66.27 -19.11 -11.24
N PHE A 178 66.48 -18.69 -9.99
CA PHE A 178 65.51 -18.95 -8.94
C PHE A 178 64.21 -18.15 -9.16
N VAL A 179 63.08 -18.84 -9.14
CA VAL A 179 61.75 -18.26 -9.26
C VAL A 179 61.42 -17.52 -7.96
N PHE A 180 61.00 -16.26 -8.07
CA PHE A 180 60.57 -15.47 -6.92
C PHE A 180 59.39 -14.59 -7.26
N ASN A 181 58.57 -14.35 -6.25
CA ASN A 181 57.52 -13.35 -6.26
C ASN A 181 58.00 -12.08 -5.57
N ALA A 182 57.77 -10.92 -6.19
CA ALA A 182 58.03 -9.64 -5.56
C ALA A 182 56.83 -9.27 -4.68
N VAL A 183 57.00 -9.40 -3.37
CA VAL A 183 55.93 -9.19 -2.38
C VAL A 183 56.07 -7.79 -1.78
N PRO A 184 55.02 -6.95 -1.78
CA PRO A 184 55.04 -5.65 -1.12
C PRO A 184 55.48 -5.75 0.34
N THR A 185 56.24 -4.76 0.82
CA THR A 185 56.65 -4.69 2.23
C THR A 185 55.56 -4.10 3.12
N THR A 186 54.54 -3.49 2.52
CA THR A 186 53.38 -2.92 3.20
C THR A 186 52.10 -3.36 2.51
N ASP A 187 50.97 -3.28 3.22
CA ASP A 187 49.64 -3.59 2.68
C ASP A 187 48.95 -2.36 2.05
N TRP A 188 49.61 -1.20 2.02
CA TRP A 188 49.04 0.09 1.63
C TRP A 188 48.47 0.11 0.20
N GLY A 189 48.99 -0.75 -0.67
CA GLY A 189 48.58 -0.87 -2.06
C GLY A 189 47.57 -1.99 -2.34
N SER A 190 47.12 -2.72 -1.32
CA SER A 190 46.22 -3.87 -1.53
C SER A 190 44.76 -3.43 -1.70
N PRO A 191 43.95 -4.15 -2.51
CA PRO A 191 42.52 -3.89 -2.63
C PRO A 191 41.76 -3.94 -1.30
N GLU A 192 42.14 -4.84 -0.41
CA GLU A 192 41.52 -5.04 0.90
C GLU A 192 41.75 -3.82 1.81
N THR A 193 42.97 -3.28 1.82
CA THR A 193 43.29 -2.06 2.57
C THR A 193 42.53 -0.85 2.04
N LEU A 194 42.42 -0.72 0.71
CA LEU A 194 41.62 0.34 0.10
C LEU A 194 40.14 0.23 0.46
N GLU A 195 39.57 -0.98 0.39
CA GLU A 195 38.16 -1.22 0.75
C GLU A 195 37.92 -0.85 2.22
N TYR A 196 38.83 -1.27 3.12
CA TYR A 196 38.76 -0.93 4.54
C TYR A 196 38.83 0.58 4.79
N TRP A 197 39.73 1.31 4.13
CA TRP A 197 39.79 2.77 4.24
C TRP A 197 38.51 3.46 3.73
N ARG A 198 37.96 2.98 2.62
CA ARG A 198 36.69 3.48 2.08
C ARG A 198 35.53 3.25 3.05
N GLN A 199 35.44 2.06 3.62
CA GLN A 199 34.45 1.72 4.63
C GLN A 199 34.59 2.62 5.86
N THR A 200 35.81 2.72 6.42
CA THR A 200 36.09 3.50 7.62
C THR A 200 35.74 4.98 7.44
N TRP A 201 36.05 5.56 6.28
CA TRP A 201 35.66 6.95 5.98
C TRP A 201 34.15 7.14 5.94
N ALA A 202 33.42 6.20 5.34
CA ALA A 202 31.95 6.23 5.33
C ALA A 202 31.37 6.14 6.75
N GLU A 203 31.91 5.24 7.57
CA GLU A 203 31.48 5.04 8.96
C GLU A 203 31.74 6.28 9.83
N LEU A 204 32.92 6.91 9.71
CA LEU A 204 33.23 8.16 10.41
C LEU A 204 32.28 9.29 10.04
N CYS A 205 32.01 9.47 8.74
CA CYS A 205 31.03 10.45 8.28
C CYS A 205 29.62 10.15 8.82
N ASN A 206 29.18 8.89 8.74
CA ASN A 206 27.85 8.46 9.19
C ASN A 206 27.66 8.60 10.70
N ALA A 207 28.69 8.29 11.49
CA ALA A 207 28.68 8.53 12.93
C ALA A 207 28.50 10.02 13.24
N LYS A 208 29.17 10.90 12.47
CA LYS A 208 29.01 12.35 12.62
C LYS A 208 27.64 12.85 12.16
N PHE A 209 27.05 12.28 11.11
CA PHE A 209 25.66 12.58 10.73
C PHE A 209 24.69 12.22 11.85
N ALA A 210 24.84 11.02 12.44
CA ALA A 210 24.00 10.56 13.55
C ALA A 210 24.17 11.43 14.80
N GLU A 211 25.40 11.81 15.17
CA GLU A 211 25.69 12.73 16.28
C GLU A 211 24.95 14.07 16.11
N LYS A 212 24.87 14.57 14.87
CA LYS A 212 24.16 15.83 14.54
C LYS A 212 22.65 15.65 14.32
N GLY A 213 22.11 14.42 14.46
CA GLY A 213 20.69 14.13 14.24
C GLY A 213 20.25 14.31 12.78
N LEU A 214 21.16 14.16 11.81
CA LEU A 214 20.87 14.32 10.40
C LEU A 214 20.41 12.99 9.78
N ASP A 215 19.25 12.99 9.13
CA ASP A 215 18.71 11.83 8.38
C ASP A 215 19.35 11.71 6.99
N VAL A 216 20.68 11.60 6.98
CA VAL A 216 21.48 11.36 5.77
C VAL A 216 22.57 10.33 6.08
N SER A 217 22.92 9.54 5.08
CA SER A 217 24.02 8.58 5.17
C SER A 217 24.74 8.46 3.83
N ILE A 218 25.99 8.04 3.90
CA ILE A 218 26.83 7.71 2.75
C ILE A 218 27.29 6.25 2.84
N ASP A 219 27.50 5.63 1.68
CA ASP A 219 27.99 4.25 1.60
C ASP A 219 29.10 4.17 0.54
N HIS A 220 30.16 3.45 0.88
CA HIS A 220 31.35 3.30 0.05
C HIS A 220 31.14 2.36 -1.14
N ARG A 221 30.13 1.50 -1.07
CA ARG A 221 29.80 0.46 -2.04
C ARG A 221 29.02 1.06 -3.21
N SER A 222 29.04 0.39 -4.35
CA SER A 222 28.17 0.74 -5.48
C SER A 222 26.69 0.50 -5.13
N TYR A 223 25.77 1.16 -5.84
CA TYR A 223 24.33 0.90 -5.69
C TYR A 223 23.97 -0.58 -5.85
N GLU A 224 24.61 -1.27 -6.79
CA GLU A 224 24.47 -2.72 -6.97
C GLU A 224 24.82 -3.50 -5.71
N ARG A 225 25.99 -3.23 -5.09
CA ARG A 225 26.42 -3.89 -3.84
C ARG A 225 25.57 -3.50 -2.62
N GLN A 226 24.84 -2.40 -2.69
CA GLN A 226 23.87 -2.00 -1.67
C GLN A 226 22.47 -2.63 -1.90
N GLY A 227 22.22 -3.25 -3.05
CA GLY A 227 20.87 -3.68 -3.45
C GLY A 227 19.95 -2.50 -3.79
N VAL A 228 20.51 -1.33 -4.08
CA VAL A 228 19.76 -0.13 -4.45
C VAL A 228 19.52 -0.13 -5.95
N GLU A 229 18.25 -0.24 -6.35
CA GLU A 229 17.84 -0.20 -7.76
C GLU A 229 17.83 1.24 -8.30
N LEU A 230 18.98 1.90 -8.30
CA LEU A 230 19.18 3.20 -8.92
C LEU A 230 20.36 3.14 -9.90
N LEU A 231 20.26 3.91 -10.97
CA LEU A 231 21.32 4.04 -11.96
C LEU A 231 22.38 5.05 -11.47
N PRO A 232 23.68 4.69 -11.41
CA PRO A 232 24.73 5.63 -11.02
C PRO A 232 25.04 6.60 -12.16
N THR A 233 25.22 7.88 -11.84
CA THR A 233 25.67 8.89 -12.82
C THR A 233 27.14 8.70 -13.19
N VAL A 234 27.52 9.16 -14.39
CA VAL A 234 28.90 9.12 -14.88
C VAL A 234 29.63 10.41 -14.55
N HIS A 235 30.92 10.33 -14.20
CA HIS A 235 31.75 11.50 -13.97
C HIS A 235 31.95 12.30 -15.28
N GLU A 236 31.48 13.55 -15.28
CA GLU A 236 31.54 14.43 -16.46
C GLU A 236 32.96 14.94 -16.74
N GLY A 237 33.73 15.27 -15.70
CA GLY A 237 35.04 15.91 -15.82
C GLY A 237 34.94 17.43 -16.05
N ALA A 238 36.05 18.14 -15.84
CA ALA A 238 36.11 19.59 -15.87
C ALA A 238 35.74 20.19 -17.24
N THR A 239 36.20 19.58 -18.34
CA THR A 239 35.91 20.07 -19.70
C THR A 239 34.42 19.99 -20.03
N VAL A 240 33.76 18.89 -19.67
CA VAL A 240 32.32 18.71 -19.91
C VAL A 240 31.51 19.70 -19.08
N ARG A 241 31.86 19.87 -17.80
CA ARG A 241 31.25 20.89 -16.94
C ARG A 241 31.39 22.30 -17.53
N ALA A 242 32.58 22.64 -18.02
CA ALA A 242 32.84 23.94 -18.65
C ALA A 242 32.04 24.15 -19.96
N MET A 243 31.81 23.09 -20.75
CA MET A 243 30.96 23.16 -21.94
C MET A 243 29.49 23.34 -21.58
N GLU A 244 28.96 22.52 -20.66
CA GLU A 244 27.58 22.62 -20.17
C GLU A 244 27.29 23.99 -19.55
N LYS A 245 28.27 24.58 -18.84
CA LYS A 245 28.21 25.95 -18.31
C LYS A 245 28.00 27.00 -19.40
N LYS A 246 28.60 26.80 -20.58
CA LYS A 246 28.41 27.68 -21.75
C LYS A 246 27.10 27.41 -22.49
N GLY A 247 26.21 26.58 -21.93
CA GLY A 247 24.96 26.15 -22.56
C GLY A 247 25.16 25.09 -23.66
N ILE A 248 26.37 24.56 -23.83
CA ILE A 248 26.66 23.54 -24.83
C ILE A 248 26.30 22.18 -24.23
N ARG A 249 25.20 21.59 -24.70
CA ARG A 249 24.78 20.25 -24.30
C ARG A 249 25.78 19.21 -24.81
N THR A 250 26.16 18.30 -23.93
CA THR A 250 27.10 17.22 -24.18
C THR A 250 26.38 15.88 -24.02
N GLU A 251 26.86 14.85 -24.72
CA GLU A 251 26.30 13.50 -24.60
C GLU A 251 26.35 12.98 -23.15
N LYS A 252 27.46 13.23 -22.45
CA LYS A 252 27.62 12.86 -21.03
C LYS A 252 26.63 13.61 -20.13
N GLY A 253 26.41 14.90 -20.36
CA GLY A 253 25.44 15.69 -19.61
C GLY A 253 24.00 15.23 -19.86
N GLU A 254 23.63 14.92 -21.10
CA GLU A 254 22.33 14.33 -21.44
C GLU A 254 22.13 12.98 -20.77
N PHE A 255 23.14 12.11 -20.79
CA PHE A 255 23.08 10.81 -20.16
C PHE A 255 22.84 10.93 -18.64
N ASN A 256 23.55 11.84 -17.96
CA ASN A 256 23.32 12.09 -16.54
C ASN A 256 21.95 12.71 -16.25
N ARG A 257 21.42 13.57 -17.12
CA ARG A 257 20.05 14.09 -17.01
C ARG A 257 19.02 12.97 -17.12
N TRP A 258 19.19 12.09 -18.11
CA TRP A 258 18.35 10.91 -18.29
C TRP A 258 18.40 9.99 -17.07
N ILE A 259 19.59 9.67 -16.54
CA ILE A 259 19.75 8.88 -15.31
C ILE A 259 18.98 9.49 -14.14
N LYS A 260 19.11 10.80 -13.92
CA LYS A 260 18.42 11.50 -12.82
C LYS A 260 16.90 11.43 -12.99
N ALA A 261 16.39 11.64 -14.20
CA ALA A 261 14.96 11.53 -14.50
C ALA A 261 14.44 10.10 -14.28
N THR A 262 15.15 9.08 -14.80
CA THR A 262 14.82 7.67 -14.60
C THR A 262 14.81 7.28 -13.13
N ASN A 263 15.82 7.70 -12.36
CA ASN A 263 15.88 7.46 -10.92
C ASN A 263 14.73 8.14 -10.15
N ALA A 264 14.26 9.31 -10.61
CA ALA A 264 13.08 9.95 -10.02
C ALA A 264 11.81 9.12 -10.24
N VAL A 265 11.62 8.59 -11.47
CA VAL A 265 10.50 7.69 -11.80
C VAL A 265 10.55 6.40 -10.99
N ILE A 266 11.73 5.76 -10.88
CA ILE A 266 11.89 4.53 -10.08
C ILE A 266 11.47 4.76 -8.62
N ARG A 267 11.89 5.89 -8.02
CA ARG A 267 11.49 6.23 -6.64
C ARG A 267 9.98 6.44 -6.51
N ASP A 268 9.35 7.10 -7.47
CA ASP A 268 7.90 7.33 -7.46
C ASP A 268 7.13 6.00 -7.58
N ILE A 269 7.55 5.11 -8.47
CA ILE A 269 6.96 3.76 -8.63
C ILE A 269 7.08 2.98 -7.31
N LYS A 270 8.26 2.97 -6.68
CA LYS A 270 8.45 2.27 -5.39
C LYS A 270 7.54 2.82 -4.29
N LYS A 271 7.38 4.13 -4.19
CA LYS A 271 6.45 4.77 -3.24
C LYS A 271 5.01 4.35 -3.50
N LYS A 272 4.57 4.35 -4.76
CA LYS A 272 3.22 3.90 -5.14
C LYS A 272 2.98 2.43 -4.82
N ILE A 273 3.96 1.56 -5.06
CA ILE A 273 3.88 0.14 -4.70
C ILE A 273 3.71 -0.03 -3.18
N ALA A 274 4.49 0.69 -2.36
CA ALA A 274 4.36 0.64 -0.90
C ALA A 274 2.94 1.06 -0.44
N LEU A 275 2.44 2.18 -0.96
CA LEU A 275 1.08 2.65 -0.65
C LEU A 275 -0.01 1.63 -1.06
N LEU A 276 0.16 0.95 -2.20
CA LEU A 276 -0.77 -0.11 -2.61
C LEU A 276 -0.71 -1.32 -1.68
N PHE A 277 0.46 -1.69 -1.17
CA PHE A 277 0.58 -2.77 -0.19
C PHE A 277 -0.12 -2.43 1.13
N ASP A 278 0.02 -1.20 1.61
CA ASP A 278 -0.70 -0.72 2.80
C ASP A 278 -2.21 -0.78 2.58
N TRP A 279 -2.70 -0.30 1.43
CA TRP A 279 -4.12 -0.37 1.08
C TRP A 279 -4.65 -1.81 0.98
N ILE A 280 -3.86 -2.73 0.41
CA ILE A 280 -4.20 -4.16 0.35
C ILE A 280 -4.28 -4.75 1.77
N ALA A 281 -3.37 -4.36 2.67
CA ALA A 281 -3.40 -4.83 4.05
C ALA A 281 -4.67 -4.37 4.77
N GLU A 282 -5.04 -3.10 4.62
CA GLU A 282 -6.29 -2.54 5.16
C GLU A 282 -7.53 -3.24 4.58
N ALA A 283 -7.58 -3.41 3.26
CA ALA A 283 -8.70 -4.10 2.60
C ALA A 283 -8.85 -5.55 3.08
N LYS A 284 -7.74 -6.26 3.34
CA LYS A 284 -7.77 -7.61 3.92
C LYS A 284 -8.34 -7.63 5.33
N VAL A 285 -7.99 -6.65 6.16
CA VAL A 285 -8.55 -6.53 7.53
C VAL A 285 -10.05 -6.29 7.47
N GLU A 286 -10.51 -5.42 6.58
CA GLU A 286 -11.95 -5.18 6.35
C GLU A 286 -12.68 -6.45 5.86
N LEU A 287 -12.09 -7.18 4.91
CA LEU A 287 -12.67 -8.42 4.39
C LEU A 287 -12.73 -9.55 5.44
N ALA A 288 -11.83 -9.52 6.43
CA ALA A 288 -11.77 -10.50 7.51
C ALA A 288 -12.82 -10.25 8.62
N LYS A 289 -13.55 -9.13 8.59
CA LYS A 289 -14.64 -8.88 9.53
C LYS A 289 -15.75 -9.92 9.33
N PRO A 290 -16.32 -10.50 10.40
CA PRO A 290 -17.40 -11.47 10.28
C PRO A 290 -18.59 -10.85 9.55
N GLN A 291 -18.92 -11.38 8.38
CA GLN A 291 -20.16 -11.01 7.67
C GLN A 291 -21.32 -11.75 8.34
N ALA A 292 -22.48 -11.09 8.45
CA ALA A 292 -23.70 -11.74 8.91
C ALA A 292 -23.95 -13.00 8.05
N PRO A 293 -24.38 -14.13 8.65
CA PRO A 293 -24.57 -15.36 7.91
C PRO A 293 -25.58 -15.13 6.78
N ASP A 294 -25.17 -15.42 5.55
CA ASP A 294 -26.01 -15.21 4.37
C ASP A 294 -27.22 -16.17 4.36
N LEU A 295 -28.22 -15.85 3.52
CA LEU A 295 -29.45 -16.62 3.38
C LEU A 295 -29.19 -18.11 3.12
N VAL A 296 -28.19 -18.41 2.29
CA VAL A 296 -27.80 -19.78 1.92
C VAL A 296 -27.23 -20.53 3.12
N SER A 297 -26.38 -19.87 3.89
CA SER A 297 -25.74 -20.39 5.10
C SER A 297 -26.77 -20.68 6.19
N LEU A 298 -27.75 -19.79 6.39
CA LEU A 298 -28.84 -20.01 7.34
C LEU A 298 -29.77 -21.17 6.91
N LEU A 299 -30.11 -21.25 5.63
CA LEU A 299 -30.91 -22.37 5.11
C LEU A 299 -30.16 -23.71 5.21
N ASN A 300 -28.87 -23.73 4.87
CA ASN A 300 -28.02 -24.92 5.04
C ASN A 300 -27.90 -25.33 6.51
N ALA A 301 -27.75 -24.37 7.42
CA ALA A 301 -27.73 -24.64 8.86
C ALA A 301 -29.06 -25.26 9.34
N TYR A 302 -30.19 -24.68 8.93
CA TYR A 302 -31.52 -25.21 9.24
C TYR A 302 -31.68 -26.66 8.78
N TYR A 303 -31.43 -26.95 7.50
CA TYR A 303 -31.63 -28.29 6.94
C TYR A 303 -30.64 -29.31 7.50
N THR A 304 -29.41 -28.90 7.83
CA THR A 304 -28.43 -29.75 8.51
C THR A 304 -28.87 -30.10 9.94
N GLN A 305 -29.33 -29.12 10.73
CA GLN A 305 -29.65 -29.32 12.14
C GLN A 305 -30.99 -30.00 12.39
N ARG A 306 -32.01 -29.71 11.56
CA ARG A 306 -33.39 -30.21 11.73
C ARG A 306 -33.51 -31.73 11.90
N ARG A 307 -32.51 -32.50 11.44
CA ARG A 307 -32.47 -33.97 11.53
C ARG A 307 -31.10 -34.55 11.85
N ALA A 308 -30.28 -33.84 12.64
CA ALA A 308 -28.97 -34.34 13.10
C ALA A 308 -29.04 -35.71 13.81
N GLY A 309 -30.22 -36.13 14.30
CA GLY A 309 -30.48 -37.45 14.90
C GLY A 309 -31.28 -38.46 14.06
N ALA A 310 -31.62 -38.16 12.79
CA ALA A 310 -32.47 -39.06 11.99
C ALA A 310 -31.66 -40.24 11.41
N TYR A 311 -31.82 -41.44 11.99
CA TYR A 311 -31.09 -42.65 11.64
C TYR A 311 -31.53 -43.35 10.33
N SER A 312 -32.60 -42.88 9.66
CA SER A 312 -33.16 -43.53 8.45
C SER A 312 -32.76 -42.83 7.14
N GLN A 313 -32.36 -43.61 6.13
CA GLN A 313 -31.99 -43.13 4.79
C GLN A 313 -33.13 -42.34 4.12
N LYS A 314 -34.39 -42.72 4.36
CA LYS A 314 -35.58 -42.03 3.84
C LYS A 314 -35.70 -40.60 4.38
N GLY A 315 -35.27 -40.37 5.63
CA GLY A 315 -35.30 -39.05 6.26
C GLY A 315 -34.27 -38.08 5.69
N LYS A 316 -33.10 -38.57 5.29
CA LYS A 316 -32.03 -37.77 4.66
C LYS A 316 -32.38 -37.37 3.23
N ILE A 317 -32.89 -38.30 2.43
CA ILE A 317 -33.31 -38.04 1.03
C ILE A 317 -34.45 -37.00 0.98
N SER A 318 -35.44 -37.13 1.86
CA SER A 318 -36.55 -36.16 1.93
C SER A 318 -36.07 -34.75 2.28
N ASN A 319 -35.06 -34.63 3.14
CA ASN A 319 -34.52 -33.34 3.58
C ASN A 319 -33.75 -32.65 2.45
N LEU A 320 -32.91 -33.40 1.72
CA LEU A 320 -32.21 -32.90 0.54
C LEU A 320 -33.19 -32.47 -0.57
N LYS A 321 -34.30 -33.18 -0.73
CA LYS A 321 -35.35 -32.81 -1.68
C LYS A 321 -36.00 -31.48 -1.30
N GLU A 322 -36.41 -31.31 -0.04
CA GLU A 322 -37.04 -30.06 0.45
C GLU A 322 -36.07 -28.87 0.39
N MET A 323 -34.79 -29.11 0.69
CA MET A 323 -33.71 -28.13 0.55
C MET A 323 -33.56 -27.68 -0.92
N ASN A 324 -33.46 -28.63 -1.85
CA ASN A 324 -33.35 -28.34 -3.28
C ASN A 324 -34.59 -27.63 -3.83
N GLU A 325 -35.80 -28.02 -3.40
CA GLU A 325 -37.04 -27.33 -3.76
C GLU A 325 -37.04 -25.87 -3.28
N THR A 326 -36.56 -25.63 -2.06
CA THR A 326 -36.42 -24.28 -1.49
C THR A 326 -35.42 -23.44 -2.29
N PHE A 327 -34.23 -23.96 -2.57
CA PHE A 327 -33.22 -23.23 -3.35
C PHE A 327 -33.68 -22.94 -4.78
N ASN A 328 -34.34 -23.89 -5.44
CA ASN A 328 -34.87 -23.66 -6.78
C ASN A 328 -35.98 -22.62 -6.79
N TYR A 329 -36.85 -22.62 -5.77
CA TYR A 329 -37.87 -21.59 -5.61
C TYR A 329 -37.25 -20.20 -5.45
N LEU A 330 -36.27 -20.04 -4.56
CA LEU A 330 -35.59 -18.76 -4.33
C LEU A 330 -34.88 -18.26 -5.58
N ARG A 331 -34.13 -19.15 -6.26
CA ARG A 331 -33.41 -18.82 -7.50
C ARG A 331 -34.35 -18.39 -8.63
N ARG A 332 -35.47 -19.09 -8.82
CA ARG A 332 -36.46 -18.74 -9.86
C ARG A 332 -37.13 -17.39 -9.60
N ASN A 333 -37.25 -17.01 -8.33
CA ASN A 333 -37.87 -15.76 -7.91
C ASN A 333 -36.88 -14.61 -7.68
N GLY A 334 -35.58 -14.84 -7.93
CA GLY A 334 -34.54 -13.84 -7.78
C GLY A 334 -34.27 -13.42 -6.34
N ILE A 335 -34.43 -14.33 -5.37
CA ILE A 335 -34.23 -14.07 -3.95
C ILE A 335 -32.87 -14.65 -3.54
N TYR A 336 -31.87 -13.81 -3.36
CA TYR A 336 -30.48 -14.20 -3.11
C TYR A 336 -29.96 -13.75 -1.74
N SER A 337 -30.58 -12.73 -1.14
CA SER A 337 -30.21 -12.17 0.15
C SER A 337 -31.36 -12.24 1.17
N LEU A 338 -31.05 -11.98 2.45
CA LEU A 338 -32.05 -11.83 3.50
C LEU A 338 -32.98 -10.64 3.22
N GLU A 339 -32.41 -9.55 2.70
CA GLU A 339 -33.14 -8.34 2.32
C GLU A 339 -34.12 -8.62 1.17
N ASP A 340 -33.71 -9.39 0.16
CA ASP A 340 -34.59 -9.80 -0.94
C ASP A 340 -35.80 -10.60 -0.42
N LEU A 341 -35.55 -11.50 0.55
CA LEU A 341 -36.60 -12.33 1.15
C LEU A 341 -37.59 -11.48 1.96
N GLU A 342 -37.09 -10.54 2.76
CA GLU A 342 -37.92 -9.63 3.56
C GLU A 342 -38.75 -8.67 2.69
N SER A 343 -38.14 -8.10 1.64
CA SER A 343 -38.85 -7.25 0.67
C SER A 343 -39.96 -8.05 0.01
N ARG A 344 -39.67 -9.25 -0.48
CA ARG A 344 -40.65 -10.08 -1.19
C ARG A 344 -41.81 -10.51 -0.28
N VAL A 345 -41.53 -10.90 0.97
CA VAL A 345 -42.57 -11.20 1.97
C VAL A 345 -43.47 -10.00 2.21
N SER A 346 -42.88 -8.81 2.36
CA SER A 346 -43.62 -7.57 2.63
C SER A 346 -44.51 -7.17 1.44
N GLU A 347 -43.98 -7.22 0.22
CA GLU A 347 -44.73 -6.99 -1.02
C GLU A 347 -45.93 -7.93 -1.16
N HIS A 348 -45.71 -9.24 -0.98
CA HIS A 348 -46.77 -10.24 -1.10
C HIS A 348 -47.81 -10.12 0.01
N SER A 349 -47.41 -9.73 1.22
CA SER A 349 -48.32 -9.44 2.33
C SER A 349 -49.23 -8.26 2.01
N ALA A 350 -48.66 -7.14 1.53
CA ALA A 350 -49.41 -5.95 1.15
C ALA A 350 -50.38 -6.23 -0.01
N ALA A 351 -49.93 -6.97 -1.04
CA ALA A 351 -50.77 -7.36 -2.16
C ALA A 351 -51.94 -8.28 -1.72
N THR A 352 -51.67 -9.23 -0.82
CA THR A 352 -52.70 -10.12 -0.26
C THR A 352 -53.75 -9.33 0.52
N GLU A 353 -53.34 -8.36 1.34
CA GLU A 353 -54.25 -7.50 2.10
C GLU A 353 -55.11 -6.62 1.20
N SER A 354 -54.50 -6.01 0.18
CA SER A 354 -55.20 -5.18 -0.81
C SER A 354 -56.24 -5.98 -1.59
N LEU A 355 -55.85 -7.14 -2.16
CA LEU A 355 -56.76 -8.02 -2.91
C LEU A 355 -57.90 -8.55 -2.04
N LYS A 356 -57.62 -8.88 -0.77
CA LYS A 356 -58.65 -9.29 0.19
C LYS A 356 -59.68 -8.19 0.41
N LYS A 357 -59.22 -6.94 0.60
CA LYS A 357 -60.10 -5.79 0.76
C LYS A 357 -61.03 -5.61 -0.44
N THR A 358 -60.48 -5.72 -1.66
CA THR A 358 -61.28 -5.66 -2.89
C THR A 358 -62.31 -6.78 -2.97
N LEU A 359 -61.95 -8.02 -2.61
CA LEU A 359 -62.89 -9.15 -2.56
C LEU A 359 -64.03 -8.91 -1.55
N ASP A 360 -63.71 -8.37 -0.38
CA ASP A 360 -64.70 -8.05 0.66
C ASP A 360 -65.67 -6.95 0.17
N GLU A 361 -65.16 -5.92 -0.51
CA GLU A 361 -65.95 -4.83 -1.11
C GLU A 361 -66.87 -5.33 -2.24
N GLN A 362 -66.34 -6.12 -3.17
CA GLN A 362 -67.12 -6.76 -4.24
C GLN A 362 -68.21 -7.67 -3.67
N THR A 363 -67.86 -8.50 -2.68
CA THR A 363 -68.82 -9.38 -1.98
C THR A 363 -69.92 -8.57 -1.31
N ALA A 364 -69.58 -7.46 -0.68
CA ALA A 364 -70.54 -6.57 -0.04
C ALA A 364 -71.49 -5.94 -1.08
N ARG A 365 -70.98 -5.49 -2.23
CA ARG A 365 -71.80 -4.91 -3.30
C ARG A 365 -72.71 -5.94 -3.96
N MET A 366 -72.21 -7.13 -4.29
CA MET A 366 -73.05 -8.23 -4.81
C MET A 366 -74.19 -8.58 -3.84
N LYS A 367 -73.92 -8.64 -2.53
CA LYS A 367 -74.95 -8.84 -1.50
C LYS A 367 -75.94 -7.67 -1.44
N ALA A 368 -75.49 -6.43 -1.64
CA ALA A 368 -76.36 -5.25 -1.66
C ALA A 368 -77.30 -5.28 -2.88
N ILE A 369 -76.77 -5.60 -4.06
CA ILE A 369 -77.56 -5.76 -5.29
C ILE A 369 -78.62 -6.86 -5.12
N LYS A 370 -78.26 -8.01 -4.55
CA LYS A 370 -79.22 -9.07 -4.24
C LYS A 370 -80.36 -8.61 -3.34
N ARG A 371 -80.07 -7.81 -2.30
CA ARG A 371 -81.10 -7.19 -1.44
C ARG A 371 -81.98 -6.18 -2.18
N LEU A 372 -81.46 -5.52 -3.22
CA LEU A 372 -82.25 -4.62 -4.07
C LEU A 372 -83.20 -5.41 -4.97
N TYR A 373 -82.81 -6.57 -5.49
CA TYR A 373 -83.73 -7.51 -6.16
C TYR A 373 -84.89 -7.91 -5.24
N ASP A 374 -84.59 -8.34 -4.02
CA ASP A 374 -85.61 -8.71 -3.03
C ASP A 374 -86.55 -7.53 -2.73
N SER A 375 -85.99 -6.32 -2.61
CA SER A 375 -86.77 -5.09 -2.38
C SER A 375 -87.63 -4.72 -3.59
N SER A 376 -87.13 -4.90 -4.82
CA SER A 376 -87.89 -4.67 -6.05
C SER A 376 -89.06 -5.63 -6.18
N ALA A 377 -88.85 -6.92 -5.91
CA ALA A 377 -89.92 -7.92 -5.88
C ALA A 377 -90.98 -7.58 -4.83
N ALA A 378 -90.57 -7.23 -3.61
CA ALA A 378 -91.50 -6.80 -2.55
C ALA A 378 -92.27 -5.53 -2.94
N PHE A 379 -91.61 -4.55 -3.57
CA PHE A 379 -92.25 -3.33 -4.05
C PHE A 379 -93.33 -3.61 -5.09
N GLN A 380 -93.05 -4.44 -6.09
CA GLN A 380 -94.01 -4.79 -7.14
C GLN A 380 -95.19 -5.60 -6.59
N ASN A 381 -94.92 -6.60 -5.75
CA ASN A 381 -95.95 -7.47 -5.18
C ASN A 381 -96.91 -6.72 -4.24
N LEU A 382 -96.40 -5.72 -3.50
CA LEU A 382 -97.18 -4.96 -2.52
C LEU A 382 -97.73 -3.64 -3.10
N LYS A 383 -97.37 -3.29 -4.33
CA LYS A 383 -97.88 -2.10 -5.03
C LYS A 383 -99.41 -2.06 -5.12
N PRO A 384 -100.14 -3.17 -5.42
CA PRO A 384 -101.59 -3.15 -5.47
C PRO A 384 -102.24 -2.77 -4.13
N VAL A 385 -101.65 -3.20 -3.01
CA VAL A 385 -102.10 -2.86 -1.64
C VAL A 385 -101.93 -1.35 -1.39
N TYR A 386 -100.76 -0.80 -1.77
CA TYR A 386 -100.52 0.64 -1.67
C TYR A 386 -101.45 1.46 -2.58
N ASP A 387 -101.63 1.05 -3.84
CA ASP A 387 -102.52 1.73 -4.78
C ASP A 387 -103.98 1.66 -4.31
N GLY A 388 -104.39 0.52 -3.72
CA GLY A 388 -105.69 0.34 -3.07
C GLY A 388 -105.92 1.34 -1.94
N LEU A 389 -104.93 1.52 -1.07
CA LEU A 389 -104.94 2.55 -0.03
C LEU A 389 -105.09 3.96 -0.62
N GLN A 390 -104.39 4.28 -1.72
CA GLN A 390 -104.44 5.62 -2.34
C GLN A 390 -105.82 5.95 -2.94
N LYS A 391 -106.56 4.95 -3.42
CA LYS A 391 -107.91 5.14 -3.99
C LYS A 391 -108.97 5.47 -2.94
N ILE A 392 -108.73 5.17 -1.67
CA ILE A 392 -109.67 5.46 -0.57
C ILE A 392 -109.51 6.92 -0.12
N LYS A 393 -110.53 7.75 -0.42
CA LYS A 393 -110.54 9.19 -0.11
C LYS A 393 -111.14 9.54 1.26
N LEU A 394 -112.01 8.69 1.81
CA LEU A 394 -112.65 8.91 3.10
C LEU A 394 -111.74 8.40 4.25
N GLU A 395 -111.58 9.19 5.31
CA GLU A 395 -110.62 8.89 6.39
C GLU A 395 -110.92 7.58 7.14
N LYS A 396 -112.16 7.34 7.56
CA LYS A 396 -112.51 6.15 8.36
C LYS A 396 -112.23 4.83 7.63
N PRO A 397 -112.66 4.63 6.37
CA PRO A 397 -112.29 3.44 5.59
C PRO A 397 -110.79 3.34 5.30
N ARG A 398 -110.09 4.48 5.13
CA ARG A 398 -108.64 4.50 4.90
C ARG A 398 -107.85 4.04 6.12
N ALA A 399 -108.27 4.44 7.33
CA ALA A 399 -107.67 3.99 8.58
C ALA A 399 -107.88 2.49 8.82
N LYS A 400 -109.08 1.97 8.54
CA LYS A 400 -109.38 0.54 8.61
C LYS A 400 -108.51 -0.28 7.64
N TYR A 401 -108.40 0.15 6.39
CA TYR A 401 -107.55 -0.50 5.38
C TYR A 401 -106.06 -0.50 5.76
N LYS A 402 -105.57 0.58 6.38
CA LYS A 402 -104.20 0.63 6.90
C LYS A 402 -103.95 -0.37 8.02
N ALA A 403 -104.91 -0.58 8.92
CA ALA A 403 -104.78 -1.54 10.01
C ALA A 403 -104.85 -2.99 9.51
N GLU A 404 -105.69 -3.28 8.52
CA GLU A 404 -105.83 -4.61 7.92
C GLU A 404 -104.60 -5.03 7.08
N HIS A 405 -103.89 -4.06 6.49
CA HIS A 405 -102.71 -4.28 5.65
C HIS A 405 -101.42 -3.64 6.21
N GLU A 406 -101.33 -3.52 7.53
CA GLU A 406 -100.25 -2.77 8.20
C GLU A 406 -98.86 -3.34 7.86
N ALA A 407 -98.71 -4.66 7.97
CA ALA A 407 -97.44 -5.34 7.72
C ALA A 407 -96.98 -5.19 6.26
N GLU A 408 -97.91 -5.34 5.30
CA GLU A 408 -97.67 -5.17 3.87
C GLU A 408 -97.27 -3.73 3.53
N LEU A 409 -97.94 -2.74 4.12
CA LEU A 409 -97.60 -1.33 3.89
C LEU A 409 -96.24 -0.97 4.48
N ILE A 410 -95.88 -1.46 5.66
CA ILE A 410 -94.54 -1.28 6.26
C ILE A 410 -93.46 -1.86 5.34
N GLN A 411 -93.66 -3.08 4.85
CA GLN A 411 -92.73 -3.74 3.92
C GLN A 411 -92.63 -2.98 2.60
N PHE A 412 -93.75 -2.51 2.03
CA PHE A 412 -93.76 -1.70 0.81
C PHE A 412 -92.97 -0.40 0.97
N TYR A 413 -93.17 0.33 2.08
CA TYR A 413 -92.43 1.57 2.32
C TYR A 413 -90.93 1.34 2.57
N ALA A 414 -90.58 0.24 3.25
CA ALA A 414 -89.17 -0.14 3.46
C ALA A 414 -88.49 -0.51 2.13
N ALA A 415 -89.17 -1.29 1.29
CA ALA A 415 -88.73 -1.62 -0.06
C ALA A 415 -88.57 -0.36 -0.93
N ARG A 416 -89.58 0.53 -0.92
CA ARG A 416 -89.54 1.81 -1.63
C ARG A 416 -88.35 2.66 -1.20
N ARG A 417 -88.11 2.80 0.12
CA ARG A 417 -86.99 3.59 0.65
C ARG A 417 -85.64 3.07 0.17
N LYS A 418 -85.43 1.74 0.17
CA LYS A 418 -84.20 1.13 -0.31
C LYS A 418 -83.98 1.36 -1.81
N LEU A 419 -85.03 1.19 -2.62
CA LEU A 419 -84.96 1.42 -4.06
C LEU A 419 -84.74 2.90 -4.40
N THR A 420 -85.41 3.82 -3.70
CA THR A 420 -85.19 5.27 -3.91
C THR A 420 -83.79 5.72 -3.48
N GLY A 421 -83.18 5.04 -2.51
CA GLY A 421 -81.77 5.29 -2.13
C GLY A 421 -80.79 4.98 -3.26
N GLU A 422 -81.04 3.92 -4.04
CA GLU A 422 -80.20 3.52 -5.18
C GLU A 422 -80.60 4.26 -6.48
N PHE A 423 -81.90 4.54 -6.65
CA PHE A 423 -82.47 5.22 -7.81
C PHE A 423 -83.24 6.48 -7.36
N PRO A 424 -82.55 7.61 -7.12
CA PRO A 424 -83.17 8.85 -6.64
C PRO A 424 -84.27 9.38 -7.58
N ASP A 425 -84.11 9.16 -8.89
CA ASP A 425 -85.06 9.60 -9.92
C ASP A 425 -86.35 8.76 -9.97
N GLY A 426 -86.48 7.76 -9.09
CA GLY A 426 -87.65 6.89 -8.96
C GLY A 426 -87.83 5.87 -10.09
N LYS A 427 -87.01 5.94 -11.15
CA LYS A 427 -86.98 4.97 -12.24
C LYS A 427 -86.02 3.83 -11.88
N VAL A 428 -86.59 2.73 -11.38
CA VAL A 428 -85.82 1.52 -11.05
C VAL A 428 -85.40 0.82 -12.34
N ASP A 429 -84.09 0.74 -12.59
CA ASP A 429 -83.51 0.02 -13.72
C ASP A 429 -82.88 -1.29 -13.24
N MET A 430 -83.65 -2.38 -13.32
CA MET A 430 -83.20 -3.70 -12.90
C MET A 430 -82.19 -4.34 -13.86
N LYS A 431 -82.15 -3.89 -15.12
CA LYS A 431 -81.18 -4.38 -16.10
C LYS A 431 -79.80 -3.86 -15.74
N LYS A 432 -79.69 -2.58 -15.40
CA LYS A 432 -78.45 -1.97 -14.91
C LYS A 432 -77.87 -2.71 -13.69
N LEU A 433 -78.69 -3.12 -12.73
CA LEU A 433 -78.23 -3.89 -11.57
C LEU A 433 -77.80 -5.32 -11.92
N SER A 434 -78.42 -5.92 -12.93
CA SER A 434 -78.03 -7.24 -13.44
C SER A 434 -76.68 -7.18 -14.11
N ASP A 435 -76.52 -6.20 -15.01
CA ASP A 435 -75.28 -5.97 -15.73
C ASP A 435 -74.13 -5.66 -14.73
N GLU A 436 -74.39 -4.83 -13.71
CA GLU A 436 -73.42 -4.55 -12.64
C GLU A 436 -73.09 -5.80 -11.81
N TYR A 437 -74.06 -6.65 -11.50
CA TYR A 437 -73.83 -7.89 -10.76
C TYR A 437 -72.96 -8.86 -11.56
N ASP A 438 -73.26 -9.05 -12.85
CA ASP A 438 -72.52 -9.95 -13.73
C ASP A 438 -71.06 -9.46 -13.92
N GLU A 439 -70.87 -8.15 -14.09
CA GLU A 439 -69.54 -7.52 -14.12
C GLU A 439 -68.77 -7.71 -12.80
N LEU A 440 -69.43 -7.51 -11.66
CA LEU A 440 -68.83 -7.71 -10.34
C LEU A 440 -68.48 -9.17 -10.06
N GLU A 441 -69.31 -10.12 -10.48
CA GLU A 441 -69.06 -11.55 -10.31
C GLU A 441 -67.84 -11.99 -11.13
N GLN A 442 -67.71 -11.52 -12.38
CA GLN A 442 -66.53 -11.77 -13.21
C GLN A 442 -65.27 -11.14 -12.63
N ALA A 443 -65.35 -9.87 -12.19
CA ALA A 443 -64.24 -9.17 -11.55
C ALA A 443 -63.82 -9.85 -10.23
N HIS A 444 -64.79 -10.32 -9.43
CA HIS A 444 -64.53 -11.05 -8.19
C HIS A 444 -63.82 -12.38 -8.43
N ASN A 445 -64.28 -13.17 -9.41
CA ASN A 445 -63.63 -14.44 -9.75
C ASN A 445 -62.17 -14.23 -10.22
N THR A 446 -61.93 -13.16 -10.97
CA THR A 446 -60.58 -12.77 -11.42
C THR A 446 -59.70 -12.37 -10.22
N THR A 447 -60.19 -11.44 -9.39
CA THR A 447 -59.51 -10.96 -8.17
C THR A 447 -59.23 -12.12 -7.21
N TYR A 448 -60.14 -13.09 -7.11
CA TYR A 448 -59.97 -14.28 -6.26
C TYR A 448 -58.87 -15.21 -6.78
N GLY A 449 -58.75 -15.37 -8.10
CA GLY A 449 -57.67 -16.13 -8.73
C GLY A 449 -56.29 -15.51 -8.44
N GLU A 450 -56.18 -14.19 -8.56
CA GLU A 450 -54.97 -13.42 -8.22
C GLU A 450 -54.66 -13.52 -6.72
N PHE A 451 -55.65 -13.27 -5.86
CA PHE A 451 -55.52 -13.38 -4.41
C PHE A 451 -55.01 -14.75 -3.99
N LYS A 452 -55.60 -15.82 -4.52
CA LYS A 452 -55.19 -17.19 -4.22
C LYS A 452 -53.73 -17.43 -4.60
N THR A 453 -53.33 -16.96 -5.78
CA THR A 453 -51.96 -17.13 -6.28
C THR A 453 -50.94 -16.41 -5.40
N VAL A 454 -51.18 -15.13 -5.09
CA VAL A 454 -50.30 -14.31 -4.25
C VAL A 454 -50.23 -14.85 -2.82
N ARG A 455 -51.37 -15.26 -2.25
CA ARG A 455 -51.45 -15.83 -0.90
C ARG A 455 -50.71 -17.16 -0.79
N ASP A 456 -50.88 -18.05 -1.77
CA ASP A 456 -50.22 -19.35 -1.78
C ASP A 456 -48.69 -19.17 -1.93
N ASP A 457 -48.23 -18.16 -2.65
CA ASP A 457 -46.81 -17.81 -2.73
C ASP A 457 -46.28 -17.15 -1.45
N LEU A 458 -47.06 -16.25 -0.84
CA LEU A 458 -46.77 -15.67 0.48
C LEU A 458 -46.56 -16.77 1.53
N HIS A 459 -47.41 -17.79 1.56
CA HIS A 459 -47.23 -18.94 2.46
C HIS A 459 -45.90 -19.66 2.25
N ARG A 460 -45.42 -19.78 1.00
CA ARG A 460 -44.11 -20.37 0.71
C ARG A 460 -42.97 -19.48 1.21
N LEU A 461 -43.04 -18.17 0.97
CA LEU A 461 -42.06 -17.20 1.46
C LEU A 461 -41.98 -17.21 3.00
N TRP A 462 -43.12 -17.24 3.68
CA TRP A 462 -43.18 -17.36 5.15
C TRP A 462 -42.55 -18.66 5.65
N LYS A 463 -42.74 -19.77 4.94
CA LYS A 463 -42.08 -21.04 5.28
C LYS A 463 -40.55 -20.90 5.18
N VAL A 464 -40.04 -20.27 4.11
CA VAL A 464 -38.59 -20.01 3.97
C VAL A 464 -38.11 -19.09 5.09
N LYS A 465 -38.79 -17.97 5.34
CA LYS A 465 -38.45 -17.03 6.40
C LYS A 465 -38.41 -17.72 7.77
N SER A 466 -39.38 -18.58 8.05
CA SER A 466 -39.41 -19.36 9.30
C SER A 466 -38.20 -20.30 9.44
N CYS A 467 -37.76 -20.96 8.35
CA CYS A 467 -36.53 -21.77 8.37
C CYS A 467 -35.29 -20.93 8.71
N VAL A 468 -35.18 -19.76 8.07
CA VAL A 468 -34.09 -18.80 8.27
C VAL A 468 -34.07 -18.26 9.70
N ASP A 469 -35.20 -17.74 10.18
CA ASP A 469 -35.37 -17.22 11.55
C ASP A 469 -35.04 -18.30 12.59
N THR A 470 -35.41 -19.56 12.32
CA THR A 470 -35.11 -20.69 13.20
C THR A 470 -33.61 -20.97 13.25
N ALA A 471 -32.92 -21.01 12.11
CA ALA A 471 -31.47 -21.18 12.08
C ALA A 471 -30.71 -20.01 12.72
N ALA A 472 -31.17 -18.78 12.51
CA ALA A 472 -30.57 -17.60 13.13
C ALA A 472 -30.60 -17.71 14.66
N ARG A 473 -31.75 -18.06 15.24
CA ARG A 473 -31.90 -18.27 16.70
C ARG A 473 -31.02 -19.40 17.24
N PHE A 474 -30.81 -20.47 16.46
CA PHE A 474 -29.90 -21.55 16.86
C PHE A 474 -28.44 -21.10 16.86
N ASN A 475 -28.02 -20.33 15.85
CA ASN A 475 -26.68 -19.79 15.76
C ASN A 475 -26.40 -18.80 16.90
N GLU A 476 -27.34 -17.90 17.21
CA GLU A 476 -27.25 -16.97 18.35
C GLU A 476 -27.06 -17.72 19.66
N ARG A 477 -27.89 -18.73 19.95
CA ARG A 477 -27.76 -19.56 21.17
C ARG A 477 -26.43 -20.33 21.23
N THR A 478 -25.92 -20.79 20.09
CA THR A 478 -24.65 -21.53 20.03
C THR A 478 -23.47 -20.60 20.29
N GLU A 479 -23.50 -19.37 19.76
CA GLU A 479 -22.49 -18.35 20.01
C GLU A 479 -22.54 -17.84 21.47
N GLU A 480 -23.73 -17.64 22.03
CA GLU A 480 -23.92 -17.32 23.46
C GLU A 480 -23.35 -18.44 24.37
N GLN A 481 -23.59 -19.71 24.03
CA GLN A 481 -23.02 -20.84 24.77
C GLN A 481 -21.50 -20.95 24.62
N LYS A 482 -20.93 -20.63 23.45
CA LYS A 482 -19.46 -20.56 23.27
C LYS A 482 -18.83 -19.42 24.05
N LEU A 483 -19.50 -18.27 24.13
CA LEU A 483 -19.08 -17.11 24.93
C LEU A 483 -19.15 -17.42 26.43
N GLN A 484 -20.18 -18.14 26.89
CA GLN A 484 -20.29 -18.59 28.29
C GLN A 484 -19.30 -19.70 28.65
N ASN A 485 -18.95 -20.58 27.71
CA ASN A 485 -17.99 -21.68 27.90
C ASN A 485 -16.54 -21.31 27.57
N ARG A 486 -16.24 -20.03 27.30
CA ARG A 486 -14.84 -19.57 27.19
C ARG A 486 -14.15 -19.77 28.54
N PRO A 487 -13.04 -20.52 28.61
CA PRO A 487 -12.26 -20.63 29.85
C PRO A 487 -11.85 -19.21 30.27
N GLN A 488 -12.18 -18.81 31.50
CA GLN A 488 -11.57 -17.62 32.09
C GLN A 488 -10.07 -17.91 32.21
N THR A 489 -9.29 -17.41 31.26
CA THR A 489 -7.84 -17.40 31.35
C THR A 489 -7.49 -16.64 32.63
N ARG A 490 -6.98 -17.37 33.63
CA ARG A 490 -6.30 -16.81 34.80
C ARG A 490 -5.35 -15.72 34.32
N GLN A 491 -5.68 -14.46 34.63
CA GLN A 491 -4.72 -13.37 34.56
C GLN A 491 -3.56 -13.73 35.48
N LYS A 492 -2.39 -13.98 34.89
CA LYS A 492 -1.12 -13.98 35.62
C LYS A 492 -0.93 -12.55 36.14
N LYS A 493 -1.00 -12.38 37.46
CA LYS A 493 -0.34 -11.29 38.16
C LYS A 493 1.16 -11.43 37.88
N GLU A 494 1.73 -10.53 37.09
CA GLU A 494 3.14 -10.18 37.18
C GLU A 494 3.23 -8.91 38.04
N GLU A 495 3.26 -9.14 39.36
CA GLU A 495 3.77 -8.20 40.34
C GLU A 495 5.27 -8.49 40.52
N LEU A 496 6.07 -7.45 40.33
CA LEU A 496 7.38 -7.17 40.95
C LEU A 496 8.48 -8.25 40.91
N SER A 497 9.53 -7.98 40.12
CA SER A 497 10.91 -8.09 40.60
C SER A 497 11.88 -7.28 39.74
N ARG A 498 12.38 -6.19 40.36
CA ARG A 498 13.67 -5.49 40.18
C ARG A 498 14.18 -5.12 38.78
#